data_AF-A0A6L7QI91-F1
#
_entry.id   AF-A0A6L7QI91-F1
#
_cell.length_a   1.000
_cell.length_b   1.000
_cell.length_c   1.000
_cell.angle_alpha   90.00
_cell.angle_beta   90.00
_cell.angle_gamma   90.00
#
_symmetry.space_group_name_H-M   'P 1'
#
loop_
_entity.id
_entity.type
_entity.pdbx_description
1 polymer ?
#
loop_
_entity_poly.entity_id
_entity_poly.type
_entity_poly.pdbx_seq_one_letter_code
_entity_poly.pdbx_strand_id
1 'polypeptide(L)'
;MTALSNMRWLVLLFISSPVAAQTPSAWVVGGTSGEPWAAAAERWVALDDSVRIGAIQPRAIPLGHTVTRQLVRTGIATTQRNLFGYRWSLHKGPRQIEADTLEVGWHPRLWLGGGSNALAPEVMRGLVDGDELTASFAHRARADGRPNSVQFITLDLGVPVPVDSIVFFPPQTGLTSDNQRQRELFARAYEVSRTNVPVEWLIFEDETTSTGSSGYHPLDEILASTFANNTSVVSLATDLRFTRFLRFKFGEVSTTTLLAEIEVFGRGYPQEARYISAPHSFGQAVSLGRVAWQFTRYRLLPSGAITADPTAPVQLNLQTRAGFDDNPKTYFIFDDLGRLLEVDEDTYFDSPRIVERFSEGIAGFRAKRDDDIENWNNWSVNYQASGDEIRSSDGAEFLQFRFTITTEYQLNF
;
A
#
# COMPACT_ATOMS: atom_id res chain seq x y z
N MET A 1 86.21 -44.59 18.98
CA MET A 1 84.91 -44.13 19.54
C MET A 1 84.49 -42.90 18.74
N THR A 2 83.62 -43.08 17.77
CA THR A 2 83.06 -42.01 16.94
C THR A 2 81.63 -42.40 16.61
N ALA A 3 80.67 -41.74 17.27
CA ALA A 3 79.26 -41.85 16.98
C ALA A 3 78.88 -40.67 16.07
N LEU A 4 78.46 -40.95 14.84
CA LEU A 4 77.87 -39.97 13.93
C LEU A 4 76.35 -40.19 13.95
N SER A 5 75.65 -39.16 14.42
CA SER A 5 74.20 -39.05 14.50
C SER A 5 73.60 -38.78 13.11
N ASN A 6 72.68 -39.64 12.67
CA ASN A 6 71.88 -39.44 11.47
C ASN A 6 70.63 -38.62 11.83
N MET A 7 70.66 -37.31 11.56
CA MET A 7 69.49 -36.44 11.70
C MET A 7 68.76 -36.37 10.35
N ARG A 8 67.60 -37.04 10.27
CA ARG A 8 66.67 -36.93 9.13
C ARG A 8 65.87 -35.64 9.26
N TRP A 9 66.00 -34.75 8.28
CA TRP A 9 65.16 -33.56 8.16
C TRP A 9 63.82 -33.93 7.52
N LEU A 10 62.73 -33.69 8.25
CA LEU A 10 61.37 -33.77 7.73
C LEU A 10 61.04 -32.41 7.08
N VAL A 11 60.92 -32.38 5.75
CA VAL A 11 60.44 -31.18 5.03
C VAL A 11 58.91 -31.24 5.02
N LEU A 12 58.26 -30.42 5.85
CA LEU A 12 56.83 -30.14 5.76
C LEU A 12 56.59 -29.14 4.64
N LEU A 13 56.09 -29.63 3.50
CA LEU A 13 55.53 -28.77 2.45
C LEU A 13 54.16 -28.25 2.92
N PHE A 14 54.11 -26.98 3.31
CA PHE A 14 52.85 -26.25 3.40
C PHE A 14 52.39 -25.93 1.97
N ILE A 15 51.43 -26.71 1.46
CA ILE A 15 50.69 -26.35 0.25
C ILE A 15 49.66 -25.31 0.69
N SER A 16 50.03 -24.03 0.65
CA SER A 16 49.06 -22.95 0.70
C SER A 16 48.31 -22.96 -0.63
N SER A 17 47.12 -23.57 -0.66
CA SER A 17 46.17 -23.31 -1.75
C SER A 17 45.93 -21.81 -1.80
N PRO A 18 46.04 -21.14 -2.97
CA PRO A 18 45.64 -19.75 -3.07
C PRO A 18 44.14 -19.69 -2.79
N VAL A 19 43.78 -19.07 -1.66
CA VAL A 19 42.41 -18.58 -1.47
C VAL A 19 42.21 -17.56 -2.58
N ALA A 20 41.38 -17.90 -3.57
CA ALA A 20 40.97 -16.92 -4.56
C ALA A 20 40.33 -15.76 -3.78
N ALA A 21 40.97 -14.59 -3.81
CA ALA A 21 40.35 -13.39 -3.25
C ALA A 21 39.03 -13.20 -3.98
N GLN A 22 37.91 -13.26 -3.25
CA GLN A 22 36.60 -12.90 -3.80
C GLN A 22 36.75 -11.50 -4.39
N THR A 23 36.50 -11.38 -5.69
CA THR A 23 36.52 -10.07 -6.35
C THR A 23 35.33 -9.30 -5.78
N PRO A 24 35.51 -8.09 -5.21
CA PRO A 24 34.40 -7.32 -4.68
C PRO A 24 33.36 -7.09 -5.79
N SER A 25 32.18 -7.68 -5.64
CA SER A 25 31.02 -7.39 -6.48
C SER A 25 30.15 -6.35 -5.79
N ALA A 26 29.76 -5.31 -6.52
CA ALA A 26 28.82 -4.32 -6.04
C ALA A 26 27.46 -4.52 -6.73
N TRP A 27 26.41 -4.69 -5.94
CA TRP A 27 25.05 -4.52 -6.44
C TRP A 27 24.70 -3.03 -6.38
N VAL A 28 24.40 -2.45 -7.54
CA VAL A 28 24.10 -1.03 -7.69
C VAL A 28 22.73 -0.88 -8.34
N VAL A 29 21.81 -0.23 -7.63
CA VAL A 29 20.49 0.14 -8.15
C VAL A 29 20.45 1.66 -8.39
N GLY A 30 19.96 2.06 -9.56
CA GLY A 30 19.97 3.44 -10.02
C GLY A 30 21.33 3.89 -10.57
N GLY A 31 21.52 5.20 -10.63
CA GLY A 31 22.67 5.82 -11.28
C GLY A 31 22.70 5.62 -12.81
N THR A 32 23.85 5.88 -13.42
CA THR A 32 24.04 5.74 -14.89
C THR A 32 24.40 4.33 -15.32
N SER A 33 24.88 3.48 -14.40
CA SER A 33 25.41 2.15 -14.68
C SER A 33 24.79 1.03 -13.82
N GLY A 34 23.91 1.36 -12.88
CA GLY A 34 23.22 0.39 -12.05
C GLY A 34 21.93 -0.10 -12.71
N GLU A 35 21.34 -1.11 -12.07
CA GLU A 35 20.04 -1.65 -12.45
C GLU A 35 18.94 -0.59 -12.30
N PRO A 36 18.00 -0.46 -13.26
CA PRO A 36 16.87 0.45 -13.11
C PRO A 36 16.03 0.17 -11.87
N TRP A 37 15.54 1.21 -11.19
CA TRP A 37 14.76 1.07 -9.96
C TRP A 37 13.52 0.20 -10.15
N ALA A 38 12.73 0.42 -11.21
CA ALA A 38 11.57 -0.42 -11.51
C ALA A 38 11.92 -1.90 -11.74
N ALA A 39 13.11 -2.21 -12.28
CA ALA A 39 13.54 -3.56 -12.58
C ALA A 39 14.01 -4.30 -11.31
N ALA A 40 14.71 -3.59 -10.44
CA ALA A 40 15.19 -4.12 -9.16
C ALA A 40 14.08 -4.23 -8.09
N ALA A 41 12.85 -3.77 -8.37
CA ALA A 41 11.77 -3.71 -7.39
C ALA A 41 10.99 -5.02 -7.34
N GLU A 42 10.82 -5.58 -6.15
CA GLU A 42 9.72 -6.51 -5.87
C GLU A 42 8.42 -5.72 -5.85
N ARG A 43 8.47 -4.56 -5.17
CA ARG A 43 7.30 -3.73 -4.93
C ARG A 43 7.66 -2.31 -4.53
N TRP A 44 6.84 -1.35 -4.95
CA TRP A 44 6.94 0.04 -4.52
C TRP A 44 5.60 0.75 -4.49
N VAL A 45 5.44 1.84 -3.74
CA VAL A 45 4.24 2.68 -3.75
C VAL A 45 4.62 4.13 -3.56
N ALA A 46 3.86 5.01 -4.24
CA ALA A 46 4.09 6.45 -4.17
C ALA A 46 5.50 6.89 -4.61
N LEU A 47 6.16 6.12 -5.48
CA LEU A 47 7.46 6.43 -6.07
C LEU A 47 7.36 6.62 -7.58
N ASP A 48 8.34 7.33 -8.12
CA ASP A 48 8.51 7.63 -9.55
C ASP A 48 10.02 7.67 -9.87
N ASP A 49 10.45 6.86 -10.84
CA ASP A 49 11.83 6.82 -11.35
C ASP A 49 11.96 7.42 -12.76
N SER A 50 10.88 7.99 -13.31
CA SER A 50 10.84 8.52 -14.68
C SER A 50 11.31 9.97 -14.78
N VAL A 51 11.28 10.74 -13.68
CA VAL A 51 11.60 12.17 -13.69
C VAL A 51 13.08 12.45 -13.89
N ARG A 52 13.96 11.61 -13.34
CA ARG A 52 15.40 11.73 -13.47
C ARG A 52 16.02 10.35 -13.61
N ILE A 53 16.64 10.09 -14.76
CA ILE A 53 17.31 8.82 -15.06
C ILE A 53 18.28 8.45 -13.93
N GLY A 54 18.16 7.22 -13.45
CA GLY A 54 18.99 6.67 -12.38
C GLY A 54 18.60 7.10 -10.96
N ALA A 55 17.61 7.96 -10.78
CA ALA A 55 17.10 8.36 -9.48
C ALA A 55 15.66 7.88 -9.29
N ILE A 56 15.25 7.78 -8.03
CA ILE A 56 13.87 7.53 -7.62
C ILE A 56 13.47 8.59 -6.61
N GLN A 57 12.21 9.00 -6.64
CA GLN A 57 11.67 10.02 -5.75
C GLN A 57 10.20 9.75 -5.43
N PRO A 58 9.63 10.38 -4.39
CA PRO A 58 8.19 10.36 -4.18
C PRO A 58 7.43 10.89 -5.41
N ARG A 59 6.35 10.22 -5.77
CA ARG A 59 5.52 10.58 -6.91
C ARG A 59 4.70 11.83 -6.61
N ALA A 60 4.91 12.89 -7.40
CA ALA A 60 4.10 14.10 -7.30
C ALA A 60 2.64 13.82 -7.64
N ILE A 61 1.74 14.39 -6.84
CA ILE A 61 0.30 14.50 -7.09
C ILE A 61 0.09 15.86 -7.75
N PRO A 62 -0.26 15.89 -9.05
CA PRO A 62 -0.48 17.16 -9.72
C PRO A 62 -1.80 17.79 -9.27
N LEU A 63 -1.85 19.13 -9.29
CA LEU A 63 -3.06 19.88 -8.95
C LEU A 63 -4.25 19.42 -9.82
N GLY A 64 -5.42 19.31 -9.21
CA GLY A 64 -6.67 18.96 -9.91
C GLY A 64 -6.77 17.49 -10.32
N HIS A 65 -5.84 16.64 -9.88
CA HIS A 65 -5.91 15.21 -10.14
C HIS A 65 -6.43 14.47 -8.93
N THR A 66 -7.35 13.56 -9.17
CA THR A 66 -7.84 12.69 -8.10
C THR A 66 -6.84 11.58 -7.81
N VAL A 67 -6.70 11.25 -6.52
CA VAL A 67 -5.90 10.12 -6.06
C VAL A 67 -6.64 8.79 -6.17
N THR A 68 -7.97 8.79 -6.35
CA THR A 68 -8.78 7.56 -6.31
C THR A 68 -8.63 6.70 -7.56
N ARG A 69 -8.14 7.27 -8.67
CA ARG A 69 -7.93 6.56 -9.94
C ARG A 69 -6.59 6.89 -10.59
N GLN A 70 -6.18 6.03 -11.52
CA GLN A 70 -5.03 6.29 -12.39
C GLN A 70 -5.28 7.49 -13.30
N LEU A 71 -4.19 8.19 -13.66
CA LEU A 71 -4.21 9.25 -14.68
C LEU A 71 -4.69 8.74 -16.04
N VAL A 72 -4.26 7.52 -16.39
CA VAL A 72 -4.61 6.86 -17.65
C VAL A 72 -5.22 5.51 -17.30
N ARG A 73 -6.43 5.25 -17.80
CA ARG A 73 -7.10 3.96 -17.61
C ARG A 73 -6.40 2.91 -18.45
N THR A 74 -5.79 1.93 -17.80
CA THR A 74 -4.96 0.88 -18.46
C THR A 74 -5.61 -0.50 -18.48
N GLY A 75 -6.88 -0.64 -18.10
CA GLY A 75 -7.55 -1.94 -18.02
C GLY A 75 -9.08 -1.89 -17.91
N ILE A 76 -9.67 -3.07 -17.78
CA ILE A 76 -11.12 -3.27 -17.61
C ILE A 76 -11.60 -2.80 -16.23
N ALA A 77 -12.91 -2.57 -16.09
CA ALA A 77 -13.55 -2.07 -14.88
C ALA A 77 -13.51 -3.02 -13.65
N THR A 78 -12.69 -4.05 -13.63
CA THR A 78 -12.46 -4.90 -12.43
C THR A 78 -11.07 -4.71 -11.83
N THR A 79 -10.22 -3.94 -12.53
CA THR A 79 -8.83 -3.65 -12.17
C THR A 79 -8.62 -2.18 -11.83
N GLN A 80 -9.64 -1.50 -11.28
CA GLN A 80 -9.54 -0.09 -10.86
C GLN A 80 -8.35 0.06 -9.92
N ARG A 81 -7.48 1.00 -10.27
CA ARG A 81 -6.25 1.30 -9.57
C ARG A 81 -6.25 2.77 -9.17
N ASN A 82 -5.70 3.09 -8.00
CA ASN A 82 -5.47 4.47 -7.58
C ASN A 82 -4.37 5.15 -8.41
N LEU A 83 -4.08 6.41 -8.10
CA LEU A 83 -3.03 7.19 -8.75
C LEU A 83 -1.66 6.49 -8.73
N PHE A 84 -1.37 5.71 -7.70
CA PHE A 84 -0.11 4.98 -7.53
C PHE A 84 -0.10 3.59 -8.19
N GLY A 85 -1.14 3.25 -8.94
CA GLY A 85 -1.23 1.99 -9.68
C GLY A 85 -1.67 0.79 -8.85
N TYR A 86 -2.14 0.98 -7.62
CA TYR A 86 -2.58 -0.10 -6.74
C TYR A 86 -4.08 -0.37 -6.87
N ARG A 87 -4.44 -1.65 -7.00
CA ARG A 87 -5.83 -2.09 -7.14
C ARG A 87 -6.64 -1.81 -5.88
N TRP A 88 -7.88 -1.35 -6.04
CA TRP A 88 -8.82 -1.21 -4.94
C TRP A 88 -9.34 -2.56 -4.43
N SER A 89 -9.25 -2.75 -3.11
CA SER A 89 -9.98 -3.79 -2.39
C SER A 89 -11.36 -3.29 -1.95
N LEU A 90 -12.33 -4.20 -1.90
CA LEU A 90 -13.66 -3.94 -1.33
C LEU A 90 -13.81 -4.46 0.12
N HIS A 91 -12.77 -5.07 0.67
CA HIS A 91 -12.75 -5.65 2.00
C HIS A 91 -11.99 -4.76 2.98
N LYS A 92 -12.50 -4.68 4.21
CA LYS A 92 -11.82 -4.03 5.34
C LYS A 92 -10.64 -4.88 5.83
N GLY A 93 -10.90 -6.12 6.25
CA GLY A 93 -9.94 -6.94 7.00
C GLY A 93 -8.82 -7.59 6.16
N PRO A 94 -7.67 -7.93 6.79
CA PRO A 94 -6.48 -8.48 6.13
C PRO A 94 -6.73 -9.85 5.48
N ARG A 95 -7.53 -10.71 6.12
CA ARG A 95 -7.74 -12.10 5.68
C ARG A 95 -8.33 -12.19 4.27
N GLN A 96 -9.35 -11.39 3.99
CA GLN A 96 -10.02 -11.44 2.69
C GLN A 96 -9.21 -10.74 1.59
N ILE A 97 -8.42 -9.71 1.95
CA ILE A 97 -7.58 -9.04 0.95
C ILE A 97 -6.36 -9.88 0.56
N GLU A 98 -5.81 -10.67 1.48
CA GLU A 98 -4.70 -11.58 1.18
C GLU A 98 -5.12 -12.65 0.18
N ALA A 99 -6.34 -13.17 0.28
CA ALA A 99 -6.91 -14.09 -0.70
C ALA A 99 -7.00 -13.48 -2.12
N ASP A 100 -7.23 -12.16 -2.20
CA ASP A 100 -7.19 -11.38 -3.43
C ASP A 100 -5.75 -10.98 -3.84
N THR A 101 -4.73 -11.51 -3.17
CA THR A 101 -3.29 -11.20 -3.33
C THR A 101 -2.93 -9.76 -3.00
N LEU A 102 -3.83 -9.04 -2.33
CA LEU A 102 -3.66 -7.67 -1.87
C LEU A 102 -3.10 -7.65 -0.44
N GLU A 103 -2.76 -6.46 0.05
CA GLU A 103 -2.08 -6.30 1.35
C GLU A 103 -2.46 -4.97 2.00
N VAL A 104 -2.70 -5.01 3.31
CA VAL A 104 -3.04 -3.85 4.12
C VAL A 104 -1.88 -2.86 4.07
N GLY A 105 -2.21 -1.58 3.95
CA GLY A 105 -1.21 -0.53 3.91
C GLY A 105 -0.48 -0.43 2.59
N TRP A 106 -0.70 -1.28 1.59
CA TRP A 106 -0.20 -1.05 0.23
C TRP A 106 -1.33 -0.74 -0.74
N HIS A 107 -2.39 -1.53 -0.65
CA HIS A 107 -3.55 -1.37 -1.51
C HIS A 107 -4.56 -0.41 -0.89
N PRO A 108 -5.17 0.48 -1.70
CA PRO A 108 -6.32 1.24 -1.25
C PRO A 108 -7.52 0.31 -1.05
N ARG A 109 -8.42 0.69 -0.13
CA ARG A 109 -9.57 -0.15 0.27
C ARG A 109 -10.82 0.71 0.41
N LEU A 110 -11.96 0.17 0.01
CA LEU A 110 -13.28 0.77 0.18
C LEU A 110 -14.19 -0.26 0.85
N TRP A 111 -14.88 0.10 1.93
CA TRP A 111 -15.84 -0.81 2.58
C TRP A 111 -17.04 -0.06 3.15
N LEU A 112 -18.12 -0.80 3.43
CA LEU A 112 -19.36 -0.30 4.02
C LEU A 112 -19.48 -0.74 5.49
N GLY A 113 -19.75 0.21 6.40
CA GLY A 113 -19.97 -0.07 7.81
C GLY A 113 -18.71 -0.28 8.65
N GLY A 114 -18.89 -0.72 9.90
CA GLY A 114 -17.83 -0.80 10.92
C GLY A 114 -17.40 -2.22 11.30
N GLY A 115 -18.06 -3.26 10.77
CA GLY A 115 -17.78 -4.66 11.15
C GLY A 115 -16.35 -5.10 10.79
N SER A 116 -15.81 -6.09 11.52
CA SER A 116 -14.44 -6.59 11.29
C SER A 116 -14.22 -7.14 9.87
N ASN A 117 -15.23 -7.82 9.32
CA ASN A 117 -15.25 -8.33 7.94
C ASN A 117 -16.13 -7.46 7.03
N ALA A 118 -16.18 -6.14 7.28
CA ALA A 118 -16.94 -5.23 6.43
C ALA A 118 -16.49 -5.34 4.95
N LEU A 119 -17.48 -5.38 4.07
CA LEU A 119 -17.32 -5.56 2.64
C LEU A 119 -18.27 -4.58 1.92
N ALA A 120 -17.76 -3.92 0.89
CA ALA A 120 -18.59 -3.20 -0.05
C ALA A 120 -19.11 -4.14 -1.17
N PRO A 121 -20.38 -4.05 -1.58
CA PRO A 121 -20.88 -4.75 -2.76
C PRO A 121 -20.07 -4.40 -4.01
N GLU A 122 -19.91 -5.36 -4.94
CA GLU A 122 -19.11 -5.17 -6.16
C GLU A 122 -19.50 -3.93 -6.99
N VAL A 123 -20.77 -3.55 -6.99
CA VAL A 123 -21.25 -2.32 -7.67
C VAL A 123 -20.60 -1.04 -7.13
N MET A 124 -20.22 -1.01 -5.85
CA MET A 124 -19.52 0.14 -5.25
C MET A 124 -18.09 0.32 -5.74
N ARG A 125 -17.52 -0.65 -6.48
CA ARG A 125 -16.26 -0.46 -7.19
C ARG A 125 -16.33 0.74 -8.15
N GLY A 126 -17.53 1.04 -8.67
CA GLY A 126 -17.74 2.20 -9.53
C GLY A 126 -17.67 3.54 -8.79
N LEU A 127 -17.61 3.56 -7.45
CA LEU A 127 -17.40 4.81 -6.71
C LEU A 127 -15.99 5.40 -6.93
N VAL A 128 -15.07 4.66 -7.53
CA VAL A 128 -13.66 5.04 -7.70
C VAL A 128 -13.12 4.66 -9.09
N ASP A 129 -13.99 4.52 -10.10
CA ASP A 129 -13.61 4.01 -11.42
C ASP A 129 -13.53 5.03 -12.56
N GLY A 130 -13.91 6.29 -12.31
CA GLY A 130 -13.98 7.33 -13.32
C GLY A 130 -15.23 7.28 -14.21
N ASP A 131 -16.22 6.44 -13.92
CA ASP A 131 -17.51 6.40 -14.62
C ASP A 131 -18.59 7.22 -13.87
N GLU A 132 -18.69 8.48 -14.27
CA GLU A 132 -19.67 9.42 -13.74
C GLU A 132 -21.12 9.12 -14.15
N LEU A 133 -21.35 8.15 -15.06
CA LEU A 133 -22.67 7.88 -15.64
C LEU A 133 -23.43 6.77 -14.91
N THR A 134 -22.74 5.93 -14.15
CA THR A 134 -23.33 4.75 -13.52
C THR A 134 -23.49 4.96 -12.03
N ALA A 135 -24.70 4.74 -11.49
CA ALA A 135 -24.92 4.77 -10.06
C ALA A 135 -24.30 3.54 -9.39
N SER A 136 -23.28 3.77 -8.57
CA SER A 136 -22.47 2.76 -7.88
C SER A 136 -22.86 2.58 -6.41
N PHE A 137 -23.69 3.49 -5.90
CA PHE A 137 -24.32 3.41 -4.59
C PHE A 137 -25.78 3.85 -4.67
N ALA A 138 -26.65 3.17 -3.94
CA ALA A 138 -28.06 3.54 -3.79
C ALA A 138 -28.54 3.30 -2.35
N HIS A 139 -28.86 4.39 -1.66
CA HIS A 139 -29.50 4.36 -0.35
C HIS A 139 -30.97 4.74 -0.50
N ARG A 140 -31.83 3.72 -0.61
CA ARG A 140 -33.24 3.90 -0.97
C ARG A 140 -34.02 4.57 0.16
N ALA A 141 -34.99 5.40 -0.24
CA ALA A 141 -36.05 5.85 0.66
C ALA A 141 -36.82 4.64 1.24
N ARG A 142 -37.31 4.77 2.45
CA ARG A 142 -38.19 3.76 3.04
C ARG A 142 -39.60 3.87 2.47
N ALA A 143 -40.25 2.73 2.26
CA ALA A 143 -41.64 2.68 1.79
C ALA A 143 -42.65 3.28 2.78
N ASP A 144 -42.32 3.33 4.08
CA ASP A 144 -43.17 3.89 5.13
C ASP A 144 -43.02 5.42 5.31
N GLY A 145 -42.23 6.08 4.45
CA GLY A 145 -41.99 7.52 4.49
C GLY A 145 -41.09 8.00 5.65
N ARG A 146 -40.66 7.09 6.54
CA ARG A 146 -39.74 7.43 7.63
C ARG A 146 -38.31 7.67 7.09
N PRO A 147 -37.46 8.40 7.84
CA PRO A 147 -36.05 8.52 7.50
C PRO A 147 -35.37 7.16 7.37
N ASN A 148 -34.54 6.99 6.34
CA ASN A 148 -33.69 5.80 6.18
C ASN A 148 -32.64 5.72 7.30
N SER A 149 -32.11 4.51 7.52
CA SER A 149 -31.05 4.25 8.50
C SER A 149 -29.76 4.98 8.12
N VAL A 150 -28.77 5.02 9.01
CA VAL A 150 -27.42 5.46 8.64
C VAL A 150 -26.70 4.36 7.86
N GLN A 151 -26.02 4.76 6.77
CA GLN A 151 -25.00 3.96 6.10
C GLN A 151 -23.73 4.79 6.00
N PHE A 152 -22.57 4.15 6.08
CA PHE A 152 -21.30 4.86 5.91
C PHE A 152 -20.28 4.05 5.13
N ILE A 153 -19.56 4.75 4.27
CA ILE A 153 -18.50 4.22 3.40
C ILE A 153 -17.18 4.73 3.94
N THR A 154 -16.18 3.86 4.04
CA THR A 154 -14.81 4.26 4.40
C THR A 154 -13.86 3.97 3.25
N LEU A 155 -13.03 4.94 2.91
CA LEU A 155 -11.89 4.81 2.02
C LEU A 155 -10.60 4.79 2.84
N ASP A 156 -9.75 3.79 2.62
CA ASP A 156 -8.32 3.83 2.93
C ASP A 156 -7.57 4.08 1.62
N LEU A 157 -6.82 5.18 1.56
CA LEU A 157 -6.06 5.56 0.35
C LEU A 157 -4.77 4.73 0.18
N GLY A 158 -4.47 3.83 1.13
CA GLY A 158 -3.31 2.94 1.15
C GLY A 158 -2.06 3.63 1.70
N VAL A 159 -1.80 4.86 1.27
CA VAL A 159 -0.78 5.76 1.82
C VAL A 159 -1.39 7.10 2.23
N PRO A 160 -0.83 7.79 3.23
CA PRO A 160 -1.17 9.18 3.51
C PRO A 160 -0.88 10.11 2.33
N VAL A 161 -1.91 10.78 1.81
CA VAL A 161 -1.77 11.75 0.72
C VAL A 161 -2.25 13.14 1.13
N PRO A 162 -1.64 14.21 0.61
CA PRO A 162 -2.03 15.58 0.90
C PRO A 162 -3.34 15.95 0.17
N VAL A 163 -4.48 15.82 0.85
CA VAL A 163 -5.83 16.09 0.31
C VAL A 163 -6.23 17.52 0.58
N ASP A 164 -6.74 18.20 -0.43
CA ASP A 164 -7.32 19.55 -0.31
C ASP A 164 -8.78 19.63 -0.76
N SER A 165 -9.29 18.66 -1.50
CA SER A 165 -10.67 18.69 -1.96
C SER A 165 -11.28 17.31 -2.16
N ILE A 166 -12.58 17.22 -1.95
CA ILE A 166 -13.35 15.99 -2.06
C ILE A 166 -14.63 16.31 -2.81
N VAL A 167 -14.98 15.48 -3.79
CA VAL A 167 -16.17 15.64 -4.61
C VAL A 167 -16.95 14.33 -4.63
N PHE A 168 -18.27 14.40 -4.50
CA PHE A 168 -19.14 13.24 -4.65
C PHE A 168 -20.51 13.66 -5.19
N PHE A 169 -21.09 12.81 -6.03
CA PHE A 169 -22.29 13.15 -6.80
C PHE A 169 -23.00 11.91 -7.33
N PRO A 170 -24.33 11.97 -7.59
CA PRO A 170 -25.03 10.97 -8.39
C PRO A 170 -24.72 11.15 -9.88
N PRO A 171 -25.10 10.21 -10.76
CA PRO A 171 -25.03 10.45 -12.20
C PRO A 171 -25.77 11.72 -12.60
N GLN A 172 -25.09 12.57 -13.39
CA GLN A 172 -25.63 13.88 -13.77
C GLN A 172 -26.62 13.82 -14.95
N THR A 173 -26.73 12.66 -15.59
CA THR A 173 -27.64 12.38 -16.70
C THR A 173 -28.45 11.10 -16.45
N GLY A 174 -29.45 10.85 -17.28
CA GLY A 174 -30.27 9.65 -17.20
C GLY A 174 -31.45 9.73 -16.22
N LEU A 175 -32.26 8.66 -16.26
CA LEU A 175 -33.45 8.48 -15.45
C LEU A 175 -33.34 7.16 -14.66
N THR A 176 -33.99 7.08 -13.51
CA THR A 176 -34.21 5.81 -12.81
C THR A 176 -35.34 5.02 -13.48
N SER A 177 -35.53 3.76 -13.04
CA SER A 177 -36.69 2.93 -13.46
C SER A 177 -38.03 3.62 -13.21
N ASP A 178 -38.09 4.49 -12.20
CA ASP A 178 -39.30 5.17 -11.77
C ASP A 178 -39.41 6.58 -12.39
N ASN A 179 -38.69 6.82 -13.49
CA ASN A 179 -38.69 8.06 -14.27
C ASN A 179 -38.23 9.31 -13.48
N GLN A 180 -37.46 9.12 -12.40
CA GLN A 180 -36.83 10.21 -11.65
C GLN A 180 -35.46 10.55 -12.27
N ARG A 181 -35.12 11.84 -12.33
CA ARG A 181 -33.80 12.27 -12.80
C ARG A 181 -32.73 11.88 -11.78
N GLN A 182 -31.71 11.16 -12.22
CA GLN A 182 -30.68 10.67 -11.30
C GLN A 182 -29.94 11.81 -10.58
N ARG A 183 -29.69 12.92 -11.29
CA ARG A 183 -29.09 14.14 -10.71
C ARG A 183 -29.90 14.77 -9.56
N GLU A 184 -31.19 14.46 -9.42
CA GLU A 184 -32.06 14.97 -8.36
C GLU A 184 -32.05 14.06 -7.12
N LEU A 185 -31.42 12.88 -7.21
CA LEU A 185 -31.25 11.90 -6.14
C LEU A 185 -29.87 12.00 -5.49
N PHE A 186 -29.39 13.22 -5.25
CA PHE A 186 -28.13 13.48 -4.57
C PHE A 186 -28.26 13.33 -3.05
N ALA A 187 -27.12 13.24 -2.36
CA ALA A 187 -27.07 13.13 -0.91
C ALA A 187 -27.61 14.40 -0.22
N ARG A 188 -28.85 14.34 0.30
CA ARG A 188 -29.46 15.46 1.03
C ARG A 188 -28.92 15.64 2.44
N ALA A 189 -28.57 14.54 3.09
CA ALA A 189 -27.89 14.53 4.36
C ALA A 189 -26.60 13.73 4.21
N TYR A 190 -25.50 14.32 4.67
CA TYR A 190 -24.20 13.67 4.66
C TYR A 190 -23.31 14.23 5.77
N GLU A 191 -22.33 13.41 6.14
CA GLU A 191 -21.16 13.86 6.88
C GLU A 191 -19.91 13.27 6.25
N VAL A 192 -18.87 14.07 6.09
CA VAL A 192 -17.56 13.62 5.63
C VAL A 192 -16.55 13.91 6.72
N SER A 193 -15.82 12.88 7.14
CA SER A 193 -14.73 13.00 8.11
C SER A 193 -13.45 12.36 7.58
N ARG A 194 -12.30 12.76 8.12
CA ARG A 194 -10.99 12.21 7.76
C ARG A 194 -10.12 11.93 8.98
N THR A 195 -9.16 11.03 8.80
CA THR A 195 -7.99 10.93 9.67
C THR A 195 -6.76 10.52 8.87
N ASN A 196 -5.60 10.89 9.37
CA ASN A 196 -4.32 10.35 8.92
C ASN A 196 -3.82 9.18 9.79
N VAL A 197 -4.42 9.00 10.96
CA VAL A 197 -3.95 8.05 11.97
C VAL A 197 -4.62 6.71 11.74
N PRO A 198 -3.86 5.64 11.49
CA PRO A 198 -4.41 4.29 11.52
C PRO A 198 -4.79 3.94 12.96
N VAL A 199 -6.04 3.51 13.18
CA VAL A 199 -6.51 2.95 14.46
C VAL A 199 -6.97 1.51 14.24
N GLU A 200 -6.71 0.64 15.21
CA GLU A 200 -6.93 -0.82 15.11
C GLU A 200 -8.35 -1.17 14.66
N TRP A 201 -9.38 -0.55 15.26
CA TRP A 201 -10.77 -0.79 14.89
C TRP A 201 -11.14 -0.31 13.48
N LEU A 202 -10.39 0.62 12.90
CA LEU A 202 -10.61 1.10 11.54
C LEU A 202 -10.04 0.11 10.51
N ILE A 203 -9.05 -0.70 10.90
CA ILE A 203 -8.28 -1.55 9.98
C ILE A 203 -8.58 -3.04 10.19
N PHE A 204 -8.72 -3.48 11.44
CA PHE A 204 -8.66 -4.90 11.82
C PHE A 204 -9.84 -5.36 12.67
N GLU A 205 -10.35 -4.53 13.59
CA GLU A 205 -11.35 -4.98 14.57
C GLU A 205 -12.78 -4.60 14.20
N ASP A 206 -13.75 -5.10 14.96
CA ASP A 206 -15.13 -4.68 14.88
C ASP A 206 -15.33 -3.36 15.63
N GLU A 207 -15.76 -2.32 14.91
CA GLU A 207 -15.88 -0.96 15.46
C GLU A 207 -16.84 -0.88 16.65
N THR A 208 -17.97 -1.61 16.62
CA THR A 208 -18.93 -1.59 17.72
C THR A 208 -18.35 -2.23 18.98
N THR A 209 -17.61 -3.33 18.80
CA THR A 209 -16.95 -4.04 19.90
C THR A 209 -15.83 -3.19 20.50
N SER A 210 -14.97 -2.61 19.66
CA SER A 210 -13.80 -1.85 20.10
C SER A 210 -14.17 -0.49 20.73
N THR A 211 -15.21 0.18 20.23
CA THR A 211 -15.68 1.47 20.77
C THR A 211 -16.71 1.31 21.88
N GLY A 212 -17.20 0.08 22.11
CA GLY A 212 -18.26 -0.21 23.08
C GLY A 212 -19.62 0.43 22.76
N SER A 213 -19.81 0.94 21.53
CA SER A 213 -21.04 1.60 21.11
C SER A 213 -21.39 1.23 19.68
N SER A 214 -22.65 0.88 19.45
CA SER A 214 -23.15 0.57 18.11
C SER A 214 -23.47 1.84 17.34
N GLY A 215 -23.16 1.86 16.04
CA GLY A 215 -23.55 2.95 15.15
C GLY A 215 -22.39 3.48 14.33
N TYR A 216 -22.54 4.73 13.88
CA TYR A 216 -21.53 5.46 13.12
C TYR A 216 -20.64 6.27 14.07
N HIS A 217 -19.33 6.18 13.85
CA HIS A 217 -18.34 7.04 14.50
C HIS A 217 -17.60 7.87 13.44
N PRO A 218 -17.57 9.21 13.57
CA PRO A 218 -16.75 10.04 12.70
C PRO A 218 -15.27 9.78 12.95
N LEU A 219 -14.45 10.08 11.95
CA LEU A 219 -13.00 10.17 12.10
C LEU A 219 -12.61 11.51 12.77
N ASP A 220 -11.33 11.66 13.11
CA ASP A 220 -10.79 12.75 13.93
C ASP A 220 -11.23 14.17 13.50
N GLU A 221 -11.31 14.42 12.19
CA GLU A 221 -11.70 15.72 11.63
C GLU A 221 -12.97 15.60 10.81
N ILE A 222 -14.03 16.29 11.19
CA ILE A 222 -15.25 16.45 10.38
C ILE A 222 -15.01 17.59 9.38
N LEU A 223 -15.04 17.28 8.09
CA LEU A 223 -14.83 18.22 6.99
C LEU A 223 -16.12 18.96 6.63
N ALA A 224 -17.25 18.26 6.67
CA ALA A 224 -18.57 18.84 6.45
C ALA A 224 -19.65 17.92 7.03
N SER A 225 -20.72 18.51 7.55
CA SER A 225 -21.92 17.79 8.01
C SER A 225 -23.16 18.63 7.71
N THR A 226 -24.19 18.04 7.11
CA THR A 226 -25.45 18.73 6.80
C THR A 226 -26.61 17.75 6.70
N PHE A 227 -27.81 18.22 7.02
CA PHE A 227 -29.08 17.51 6.83
C PHE A 227 -29.93 18.10 5.69
N ALA A 228 -29.44 19.14 5.04
CA ALA A 228 -30.23 19.96 4.10
C ALA A 228 -29.41 20.40 2.89
N ASN A 229 -28.55 19.53 2.35
CA ASN A 229 -27.90 19.79 1.07
C ASN A 229 -28.96 19.95 -0.03
N ASN A 230 -28.74 20.93 -0.91
CA ASN A 230 -29.56 21.24 -2.06
C ASN A 230 -28.76 21.23 -3.38
N THR A 231 -27.52 20.76 -3.36
CA THR A 231 -26.62 20.68 -4.53
C THR A 231 -26.43 19.24 -4.97
N SER A 232 -26.51 19.01 -6.28
CA SER A 232 -26.33 17.65 -6.85
C SER A 232 -24.89 17.16 -6.74
N VAL A 233 -23.96 18.06 -7.07
CA VAL A 233 -22.52 17.81 -6.95
C VAL A 233 -22.03 18.48 -5.68
N VAL A 234 -21.64 17.67 -4.70
CA VAL A 234 -21.04 18.17 -3.47
C VAL A 234 -19.54 18.30 -3.70
N SER A 235 -19.03 19.51 -3.58
CA SER A 235 -17.59 19.81 -3.66
C SER A 235 -17.15 20.45 -2.35
N LEU A 236 -16.33 19.73 -1.60
CA LEU A 236 -15.78 20.17 -0.32
C LEU A 236 -14.34 20.66 -0.54
N ALA A 237 -14.09 21.95 -0.31
CA ALA A 237 -12.74 22.49 -0.23
C ALA A 237 -12.26 22.42 1.24
N THR A 238 -11.04 21.96 1.45
CA THR A 238 -10.46 21.72 2.77
C THR A 238 -9.03 22.23 2.84
N ASP A 239 -8.50 22.41 4.04
CA ASP A 239 -7.06 22.60 4.22
C ASP A 239 -6.29 21.40 3.67
N LEU A 240 -5.20 21.69 2.94
CA LEU A 240 -4.26 20.68 2.45
C LEU A 240 -3.62 19.95 3.64
N ARG A 241 -4.05 18.70 3.89
CA ARG A 241 -3.52 17.88 4.98
C ARG A 241 -3.32 16.45 4.54
N PHE A 242 -2.33 15.78 5.13
CA PHE A 242 -2.17 14.35 4.95
C PHE A 242 -3.41 13.64 5.45
N THR A 243 -3.96 12.80 4.58
CA THR A 243 -5.18 12.04 4.79
C THR A 243 -4.90 10.63 4.34
N ARG A 244 -5.20 9.65 5.19
CA ARG A 244 -5.15 8.23 4.84
C ARG A 244 -6.55 7.65 4.74
N PHE A 245 -7.41 8.03 5.69
CA PHE A 245 -8.78 7.55 5.76
C PHE A 245 -9.78 8.67 5.55
N LEU A 246 -10.81 8.38 4.75
CA LEU A 246 -11.98 9.22 4.57
C LEU A 246 -13.23 8.40 4.86
N ARG A 247 -14.21 9.02 5.52
CA ARG A 247 -15.47 8.36 5.83
C ARG A 247 -16.64 9.25 5.46
N PHE A 248 -17.61 8.64 4.79
CA PHE A 248 -18.80 9.30 4.25
C PHE A 248 -20.02 8.68 4.90
N LYS A 249 -20.74 9.44 5.71
CA LYS A 249 -22.03 9.08 6.29
C LYS A 249 -23.14 9.56 5.36
N PHE A 250 -24.14 8.70 5.13
CA PHE A 250 -25.37 9.02 4.43
C PHE A 250 -26.58 8.46 5.20
N GLY A 251 -27.74 9.07 5.02
CA GLY A 251 -29.00 8.58 5.55
C GLY A 251 -29.74 9.61 6.39
N GLU A 252 -30.62 9.14 7.27
CA GLU A 252 -31.47 9.98 8.13
C GLU A 252 -32.38 10.94 7.34
N VAL A 253 -32.76 10.53 6.11
CA VAL A 253 -33.66 11.27 5.23
C VAL A 253 -34.71 10.37 4.62
N SER A 254 -35.86 10.93 4.22
CA SER A 254 -36.95 10.18 3.59
C SER A 254 -36.80 10.06 2.05
N THR A 255 -35.68 10.47 1.48
CA THR A 255 -35.43 10.45 0.03
C THR A 255 -34.33 9.46 -0.33
N THR A 256 -34.38 8.94 -1.55
CA THR A 256 -33.31 8.12 -2.11
C THR A 256 -32.07 8.97 -2.38
N THR A 257 -30.90 8.44 -2.04
CA THR A 257 -29.58 8.98 -2.40
C THR A 257 -28.89 8.01 -3.35
N LEU A 258 -28.32 8.53 -4.44
CA LEU A 258 -27.44 7.83 -5.35
C LEU A 258 -26.04 8.47 -5.30
N LEU A 259 -25.02 7.67 -5.57
CA LEU A 259 -23.69 8.18 -5.94
C LEU A 259 -23.20 7.43 -7.17
N ALA A 260 -22.60 8.18 -8.09
CA ALA A 260 -21.79 7.64 -9.18
C ALA A 260 -20.38 7.42 -8.69
N GLU A 261 -19.75 8.50 -8.21
CA GLU A 261 -18.32 8.56 -7.92
C GLU A 261 -18.02 9.36 -6.66
N ILE A 262 -16.90 9.02 -6.03
CA ILE A 262 -16.22 9.78 -5.00
C ILE A 262 -14.81 10.09 -5.50
N GLU A 263 -14.55 11.37 -5.71
CA GLU A 263 -13.26 11.87 -6.11
C GLU A 263 -12.57 12.54 -4.94
N VAL A 264 -11.32 12.16 -4.69
CA VAL A 264 -10.47 12.76 -3.66
C VAL A 264 -9.30 13.41 -4.36
N PHE A 265 -9.11 14.71 -4.17
CA PHE A 265 -8.10 15.49 -4.85
C PHE A 265 -7.02 15.92 -3.87
N GLY A 266 -5.79 15.93 -4.36
CA GLY A 266 -4.64 16.35 -3.59
C GLY A 266 -3.60 17.05 -4.44
N ARG A 267 -2.53 17.51 -3.80
CA ARG A 267 -1.40 18.13 -4.48
C ARG A 267 -0.13 18.05 -3.65
N GLY A 268 1.02 17.99 -4.32
CA GLY A 268 2.32 17.88 -3.66
C GLY A 268 2.77 16.42 -3.60
N TYR A 269 3.34 15.99 -2.48
CA TYR A 269 3.93 14.66 -2.33
C TYR A 269 3.26 13.88 -1.20
N PRO A 270 3.08 12.55 -1.32
CA PRO A 270 2.61 11.70 -0.24
C PRO A 270 3.49 11.82 1.01
N GLN A 271 2.91 11.62 2.19
CA GLN A 271 3.68 11.68 3.44
C GLN A 271 4.73 10.58 3.51
N GLU A 272 4.46 9.47 2.82
CA GLU A 272 5.26 8.26 2.83
C GLU A 272 5.30 7.63 1.43
N ALA A 273 6.51 7.26 0.99
CA ALA A 273 6.75 6.45 -0.19
C ALA A 273 7.64 5.25 0.17
N ARG A 274 7.32 4.06 -0.35
CA ARG A 274 7.97 2.80 0.06
C ARG A 274 8.49 2.01 -1.13
N TYR A 275 9.60 1.32 -0.90
CA TYR A 275 10.28 0.47 -1.86
C TYR A 275 10.76 -0.82 -1.19
N ILE A 276 10.60 -1.95 -1.86
CA ILE A 276 11.20 -3.25 -1.52
C ILE A 276 11.84 -3.79 -2.81
N SER A 277 13.12 -4.11 -2.75
CA SER A 277 13.82 -4.73 -3.87
C SER A 277 13.41 -6.19 -4.04
N ALA A 278 13.47 -6.72 -5.25
CA ALA A 278 13.51 -8.17 -5.45
C ALA A 278 14.74 -8.77 -4.73
N PRO A 279 14.68 -10.05 -4.32
CA PRO A 279 15.87 -10.79 -3.90
C PRO A 279 16.97 -10.70 -4.96
N HIS A 280 18.14 -10.18 -4.58
CA HIS A 280 19.30 -10.16 -5.45
C HIS A 280 20.23 -11.32 -5.10
N SER A 281 20.42 -12.26 -6.03
CA SER A 281 21.37 -13.37 -5.88
C SER A 281 22.79 -12.93 -6.21
N PHE A 282 23.75 -13.31 -5.37
CA PHE A 282 25.18 -13.26 -5.69
C PHE A 282 25.71 -14.56 -6.31
N GLY A 283 24.84 -15.56 -6.52
CA GLY A 283 25.14 -16.88 -7.10
C GLY A 283 25.95 -17.82 -6.20
N GLN A 284 26.29 -17.38 -4.99
CA GLN A 284 26.96 -18.13 -3.95
C GLN A 284 26.83 -17.39 -2.61
N ALA A 285 27.13 -18.07 -1.51
CA ALA A 285 27.30 -17.44 -0.21
C ALA A 285 28.39 -16.35 -0.24
N VAL A 286 28.07 -15.16 0.26
CA VAL A 286 28.98 -14.00 0.30
C VAL A 286 29.13 -13.41 1.69
N SER A 287 30.25 -12.71 1.90
CA SER A 287 30.37 -11.74 3.00
C SER A 287 29.88 -10.38 2.53
N LEU A 288 29.00 -9.76 3.32
CA LEU A 288 28.35 -8.49 2.99
C LEU A 288 29.21 -7.33 3.52
N GLY A 289 29.54 -6.40 2.63
CA GLY A 289 30.40 -5.26 2.94
C GLY A 289 29.63 -4.07 3.51
N ARG A 290 29.55 -2.99 2.72
CA ARG A 290 28.94 -1.72 3.11
C ARG A 290 27.76 -1.40 2.21
N VAL A 291 26.79 -0.68 2.77
CA VAL A 291 25.70 -0.08 2.02
C VAL A 291 25.97 1.42 1.85
N ALA A 292 25.82 1.92 0.63
CA ALA A 292 26.02 3.34 0.32
C ALA A 292 24.84 3.86 -0.50
N TRP A 293 24.42 5.09 -0.22
CA TRP A 293 23.36 5.79 -0.93
C TRP A 293 23.66 7.28 -1.04
N GLN A 294 22.98 7.94 -1.98
CA GLN A 294 22.90 9.39 -2.09
C GLN A 294 21.46 9.83 -1.93
N PHE A 295 21.21 10.73 -0.97
CA PHE A 295 19.87 11.24 -0.69
C PHE A 295 19.89 12.76 -0.70
N THR A 296 19.19 13.36 -1.65
CA THR A 296 19.04 14.82 -1.77
C THR A 296 17.60 15.17 -1.43
N ARG A 297 17.43 16.13 -0.52
CA ARG A 297 16.13 16.59 -0.06
C ARG A 297 15.69 17.82 -0.85
N TYR A 298 14.41 17.91 -1.17
CA TYR A 298 13.85 18.96 -2.00
C TYR A 298 12.63 19.63 -1.33
N ARG A 299 12.36 20.85 -1.77
CA ARG A 299 11.16 21.63 -1.43
C ARG A 299 10.54 22.19 -2.70
N LEU A 300 9.22 22.07 -2.80
CA LEU A 300 8.37 22.73 -3.79
C LEU A 300 7.94 24.10 -3.25
N LEU A 301 8.35 25.16 -3.94
CA LEU A 301 8.03 26.54 -3.60
C LEU A 301 6.64 26.93 -4.11
N PRO A 302 5.99 27.98 -3.56
CA PRO A 302 4.71 28.48 -4.06
C PRO A 302 4.73 28.89 -5.54
N SER A 303 5.90 29.23 -6.09
CA SER A 303 6.10 29.53 -7.51
C SER A 303 6.02 28.29 -8.42
N GLY A 304 5.95 27.08 -7.85
CA GLY A 304 6.07 25.81 -8.56
C GLY A 304 7.52 25.35 -8.79
N ALA A 305 8.51 26.15 -8.39
CA ALA A 305 9.92 25.78 -8.49
C ALA A 305 10.30 24.72 -7.44
N ILE A 306 11.09 23.74 -7.85
CA ILE A 306 11.69 22.73 -6.95
C ILE A 306 13.13 23.14 -6.66
N THR A 307 13.50 23.22 -5.39
CA THR A 307 14.87 23.53 -4.96
C THR A 307 15.40 22.47 -4.00
N ALA A 308 16.69 22.17 -4.08
CA ALA A 308 17.35 21.37 -3.06
C ALA A 308 17.36 22.14 -1.74
N ASP A 309 17.02 21.46 -0.65
CA ASP A 309 17.00 22.00 0.70
C ASP A 309 17.46 20.91 1.68
N PRO A 310 18.74 20.90 2.07
CA PRO A 310 19.28 19.93 3.02
C PRO A 310 18.58 19.95 4.39
N THR A 311 17.91 21.06 4.74
CA THR A 311 17.19 21.23 6.01
C THR A 311 15.72 20.81 5.92
N ALA A 312 15.25 20.42 4.74
CA ALA A 312 13.88 19.93 4.60
C ALA A 312 13.66 18.70 5.52
N PRO A 313 12.55 18.65 6.26
CA PRO A 313 12.18 17.54 7.13
C PRO A 313 11.70 16.34 6.31
N VAL A 314 12.64 15.75 5.58
CA VAL A 314 12.47 14.55 4.77
C VAL A 314 13.49 13.53 5.24
N GLN A 315 13.03 12.32 5.54
CA GLN A 315 13.85 11.25 6.07
C GLN A 315 13.86 10.07 5.12
N LEU A 316 15.01 9.39 5.05
CA LEU A 316 15.17 8.11 4.38
C LEU A 316 15.46 7.07 5.45
N ASN A 317 14.57 6.10 5.58
CA ASN A 317 14.77 4.93 6.43
C ASN A 317 15.15 3.76 5.51
N LEU A 318 16.40 3.31 5.56
CA LEU A 318 16.92 2.20 4.77
C LEU A 318 17.20 0.99 5.67
N GLN A 319 16.81 -0.20 5.21
CA GLN A 319 17.04 -1.47 5.90
C GLN A 319 17.41 -2.55 4.89
N THR A 320 18.13 -3.57 5.33
CA THR A 320 18.43 -4.77 4.54
C THR A 320 18.02 -6.04 5.27
N ARG A 321 17.83 -7.12 4.52
CA ARG A 321 17.82 -8.48 5.03
C ARG A 321 18.53 -9.40 4.03
N ALA A 322 19.06 -10.51 4.51
CA ALA A 322 19.72 -11.50 3.67
C ALA A 322 19.01 -12.85 3.82
N GLY A 323 19.16 -13.70 2.81
CA GLY A 323 18.48 -14.99 2.72
C GLY A 323 19.30 -16.08 2.06
N PHE A 324 18.93 -17.33 2.32
CA PHE A 324 19.59 -18.52 1.78
C PHE A 324 18.91 -19.09 0.52
N ASP A 325 17.70 -18.62 0.20
CA ASP A 325 16.97 -18.96 -1.02
C ASP A 325 16.45 -17.69 -1.72
N ASP A 326 15.81 -17.88 -2.88
CA ASP A 326 15.28 -16.80 -3.72
C ASP A 326 13.87 -16.33 -3.29
N ASN A 327 13.27 -16.92 -2.25
CA ASN A 327 11.89 -16.62 -1.87
C ASN A 327 11.79 -16.10 -0.43
N PRO A 328 11.61 -14.78 -0.23
CA PRO A 328 11.53 -14.21 1.10
C PRO A 328 10.17 -14.42 1.78
N LYS A 329 9.30 -15.26 1.20
CA LYS A 329 7.92 -15.48 1.62
C LYS A 329 7.62 -16.96 1.76
N THR A 330 6.78 -17.28 2.72
CA THR A 330 6.14 -18.60 2.87
C THR A 330 4.67 -18.52 2.49
N TYR A 331 4.15 -19.60 1.91
CA TYR A 331 2.80 -19.65 1.36
C TYR A 331 2.01 -20.79 2.00
N PHE A 332 0.76 -20.51 2.37
CA PHE A 332 -0.08 -21.47 3.07
C PHE A 332 -1.43 -21.64 2.40
N ILE A 333 -1.85 -22.89 2.25
CA ILE A 333 -3.22 -23.28 1.92
C ILE A 333 -3.88 -23.93 3.15
N PHE A 334 -5.18 -24.15 3.09
CA PHE A 334 -5.85 -24.97 4.10
C PHE A 334 -5.67 -26.48 3.81
N ASP A 335 -5.42 -27.28 4.85
CA ASP A 335 -5.43 -28.74 4.77
C ASP A 335 -6.85 -29.33 4.93
N ASP A 336 -6.96 -30.66 4.89
CA ASP A 336 -8.22 -31.41 5.07
C ASP A 336 -8.94 -31.14 6.41
N LEU A 337 -8.23 -30.58 7.39
CA LEU A 337 -8.75 -30.22 8.71
C LEU A 337 -8.94 -28.69 8.86
N GLY A 338 -8.76 -27.92 7.79
CA GLY A 338 -8.85 -26.46 7.80
C GLY A 338 -7.69 -25.76 8.51
N ARG A 339 -6.56 -26.44 8.70
CA ARG A 339 -5.33 -25.90 9.29
C ARG A 339 -4.42 -25.34 8.19
N LEU A 340 -3.44 -24.54 8.57
CA LEU A 340 -2.43 -24.04 7.64
C LEU A 340 -1.49 -25.18 7.22
N LEU A 341 -1.35 -25.37 5.91
CA LEU A 341 -0.37 -26.24 5.28
C LEU A 341 0.52 -25.39 4.39
N GLU A 342 1.82 -25.41 4.68
CA GLU A 342 2.82 -24.73 3.87
C GLU A 342 2.96 -25.43 2.51
N VAL A 343 3.03 -24.63 1.45
CA VAL A 343 3.20 -25.05 0.06
C VAL A 343 4.16 -24.11 -0.65
N ASP A 344 4.69 -24.54 -1.79
CA ASP A 344 5.43 -23.64 -2.67
C ASP A 344 4.53 -22.54 -3.29
N GLU A 345 5.18 -21.51 -3.83
CA GLU A 345 4.54 -20.34 -4.41
C GLU A 345 3.61 -20.70 -5.58
N ASP A 346 4.05 -21.58 -6.48
CA ASP A 346 3.29 -21.99 -7.65
C ASP A 346 2.00 -22.68 -7.22
N THR A 347 2.09 -23.63 -6.29
CA THR A 347 0.94 -24.33 -5.71
C THR A 347 -0.04 -23.34 -5.07
N TYR A 348 0.47 -22.35 -4.33
CA TYR A 348 -0.40 -21.33 -3.73
C TYR A 348 -1.13 -20.49 -4.80
N PHE A 349 -0.45 -20.07 -5.87
CA PHE A 349 -1.06 -19.27 -6.92
C PHE A 349 -1.95 -20.10 -7.87
N ASP A 350 -1.77 -21.41 -7.95
CA ASP A 350 -2.70 -22.32 -8.64
C ASP A 350 -3.92 -22.69 -7.78
N SER A 351 -3.81 -22.60 -6.46
CA SER A 351 -4.92 -22.84 -5.54
C SER A 351 -6.06 -21.83 -5.67
N PRO A 352 -7.32 -22.27 -5.48
CA PRO A 352 -8.48 -21.39 -5.51
C PRO A 352 -8.43 -20.32 -4.41
N ARG A 353 -8.82 -19.10 -4.77
CA ARG A 353 -8.97 -17.98 -3.81
C ARG A 353 -10.21 -18.16 -2.94
N ILE A 354 -10.16 -17.61 -1.73
CA ILE A 354 -11.35 -17.42 -0.89
C ILE A 354 -12.23 -16.34 -1.54
N VAL A 355 -13.42 -16.72 -1.98
CA VAL A 355 -14.41 -15.79 -2.57
C VAL A 355 -15.54 -15.45 -1.61
N GLU A 356 -15.82 -16.33 -0.64
CA GLU A 356 -16.87 -16.15 0.36
C GLU A 356 -16.43 -16.75 1.70
N ARG A 357 -17.15 -16.41 2.78
CA ARG A 357 -16.90 -16.94 4.13
C ARG A 357 -16.93 -18.47 4.19
N PHE A 358 -17.70 -19.12 3.31
CA PHE A 358 -17.81 -20.58 3.27
C PHE A 358 -16.56 -21.27 2.73
N SER A 359 -15.68 -20.56 2.01
CA SER A 359 -14.41 -21.11 1.49
C SER A 359 -13.26 -21.03 2.50
N GLU A 360 -13.45 -20.35 3.64
CA GLU A 360 -12.46 -20.29 4.71
C GLU A 360 -12.35 -21.66 5.40
N GLY A 361 -11.13 -22.18 5.52
CA GLY A 361 -10.88 -23.51 6.10
C GLY A 361 -11.22 -24.69 5.18
N ILE A 362 -11.60 -24.45 3.91
CA ILE A 362 -11.77 -25.54 2.94
C ILE A 362 -10.39 -25.94 2.40
N ALA A 363 -10.11 -27.24 2.48
CA ALA A 363 -8.89 -27.85 1.96
C ALA A 363 -8.56 -27.40 0.52
N GLY A 364 -7.30 -27.07 0.28
CA GLY A 364 -6.79 -26.63 -1.02
C GLY A 364 -6.94 -25.15 -1.31
N PHE A 365 -7.75 -24.39 -0.55
CA PHE A 365 -7.89 -22.94 -0.75
C PHE A 365 -6.71 -22.18 -0.17
N ARG A 366 -6.35 -21.06 -0.81
CA ARG A 366 -5.35 -20.12 -0.29
C ARG A 366 -5.72 -19.68 1.12
N ALA A 367 -4.77 -19.74 2.05
CA ALA A 367 -4.97 -19.35 3.43
C ALA A 367 -4.24 -18.05 3.77
N LYS A 368 -2.91 -18.02 3.61
CA LYS A 368 -2.06 -16.91 4.09
C LYS A 368 -0.73 -16.84 3.33
N ARG A 369 -0.10 -15.67 3.34
CA ARG A 369 1.33 -15.47 3.03
C ARG A 369 2.03 -14.85 4.23
N ASP A 370 3.25 -15.29 4.51
CA ASP A 370 4.09 -14.77 5.60
C ASP A 370 5.50 -14.45 5.11
N ASP A 371 6.29 -13.76 5.93
CA ASP A 371 7.74 -13.71 5.75
C ASP A 371 8.35 -15.08 6.05
N ASP A 372 9.28 -15.54 5.21
CA ASP A 372 10.11 -16.69 5.53
C ASP A 372 11.09 -16.32 6.63
N ILE A 373 10.84 -16.79 7.86
CA ILE A 373 11.72 -16.52 9.01
C ILE A 373 12.74 -17.64 9.24
N GLU A 374 12.68 -18.72 8.46
CA GLU A 374 13.59 -19.86 8.55
C GLU A 374 14.82 -19.64 7.68
N ASN A 375 14.64 -19.18 6.44
CA ASN A 375 15.74 -18.95 5.50
C ASN A 375 16.15 -17.48 5.36
N TRP A 376 15.36 -16.53 5.89
CA TRP A 376 15.67 -15.11 5.82
C TRP A 376 15.82 -14.44 7.18
N ASN A 377 16.76 -13.50 7.25
CA ASN A 377 16.85 -12.59 8.39
C ASN A 377 15.62 -11.68 8.47
N ASN A 378 15.26 -11.31 9.70
CA ASN A 378 14.46 -10.12 9.93
C ASN A 378 15.14 -8.88 9.33
N TRP A 379 14.33 -7.89 8.93
CA TRP A 379 14.84 -6.59 8.49
C TRP A 379 15.75 -5.97 9.53
N SER A 380 16.92 -5.49 9.09
CA SER A 380 17.89 -4.80 9.94
C SER A 380 17.30 -3.55 10.58
N VAL A 381 17.89 -3.04 11.66
CA VAL A 381 17.60 -1.68 12.12
C VAL A 381 18.05 -0.63 11.10
N ASN A 382 17.42 0.54 11.10
CA ASN A 382 17.66 1.61 10.10
C ASN A 382 19.12 2.07 10.07
N TYR A 383 19.71 2.10 8.88
CA TYR A 383 21.06 2.66 8.67
C TYR A 383 21.11 4.14 9.06
N GLN A 384 22.27 4.59 9.55
CA GLN A 384 22.45 5.95 10.07
C GLN A 384 23.22 6.83 9.10
N ALA A 385 24.20 6.24 8.38
CA ALA A 385 25.01 6.96 7.41
C ALA A 385 25.33 6.11 6.17
N SER A 386 25.46 6.79 5.03
CA SER A 386 25.96 6.17 3.81
C SER A 386 27.39 5.67 4.03
N GLY A 387 27.65 4.41 3.68
CA GLY A 387 28.90 3.72 3.96
C GLY A 387 28.88 2.85 5.23
N ASP A 388 27.76 2.78 5.95
CA ASP A 388 27.58 1.86 7.07
C ASP A 388 27.81 0.39 6.64
N GLU A 389 28.31 -0.42 7.56
CA GLU A 389 28.43 -1.87 7.37
C GLU A 389 27.05 -2.50 7.29
N ILE A 390 26.89 -3.46 6.36
CA ILE A 390 25.64 -4.19 6.22
C ILE A 390 25.38 -4.98 7.50
N ARG A 391 24.16 -4.88 8.02
CA ARG A 391 23.76 -5.44 9.32
C ARG A 391 23.07 -6.80 9.21
N SER A 392 22.87 -7.29 8.00
CA SER A 392 22.31 -8.62 7.71
C SER A 392 23.40 -9.69 7.85
N SER A 393 23.01 -10.95 8.06
CA SER A 393 23.98 -12.02 8.28
C SER A 393 24.86 -12.27 7.05
N ASP A 394 26.15 -12.49 7.29
CA ASP A 394 27.07 -13.04 6.30
C ASP A 394 26.75 -14.50 5.96
N GLY A 395 27.28 -14.97 4.83
CA GLY A 395 27.15 -16.35 4.37
C GLY A 395 25.84 -16.65 3.64
N ALA A 396 24.94 -15.67 3.56
CA ALA A 396 23.76 -15.70 2.71
C ALA A 396 24.12 -15.53 1.23
N GLU A 397 23.27 -16.06 0.34
CA GLU A 397 23.41 -15.91 -1.12
C GLU A 397 22.58 -14.73 -1.66
N PHE A 398 21.50 -14.38 -0.96
CA PHE A 398 20.56 -13.36 -1.40
C PHE A 398 20.57 -12.15 -0.48
N LEU A 399 20.35 -10.96 -1.06
CA LEU A 399 20.15 -9.71 -0.33
C LEU A 399 18.90 -9.00 -0.84
N GLN A 400 18.13 -8.44 0.09
CA GLN A 400 17.12 -7.44 -0.19
C GLN A 400 17.41 -6.17 0.58
N PHE A 401 16.99 -5.04 0.01
CA PHE A 401 16.84 -3.79 0.73
C PHE A 401 15.42 -3.27 0.61
N ARG A 402 15.03 -2.50 1.61
CA ARG A 402 13.81 -1.70 1.55
C ARG A 402 14.12 -0.30 2.02
N PHE A 403 13.38 0.66 1.51
CA PHE A 403 13.40 1.99 2.09
C PHE A 403 12.03 2.62 2.17
N THR A 404 11.92 3.56 3.10
CA THR A 404 10.78 4.46 3.22
C THR A 404 11.30 5.89 3.19
N ILE A 405 10.73 6.71 2.31
CA ILE A 405 10.90 8.17 2.34
C ILE A 405 9.70 8.75 3.07
N THR A 406 9.94 9.51 4.13
CA THR A 406 8.87 10.19 4.89
C THR A 406 9.07 11.69 4.92
N THR A 407 7.97 12.43 4.98
CA THR A 407 7.99 13.89 5.20
C THR A 407 6.89 14.32 6.17
N GLU A 408 7.11 15.44 6.85
CA GLU A 408 6.10 16.10 7.69
C GLU A 408 5.30 17.16 6.93
N TYR A 409 5.74 17.55 5.73
CA TYR A 409 5.15 18.65 4.97
C TYR A 409 4.85 18.25 3.53
N GLN A 410 3.67 18.62 3.06
CA GLN A 410 3.09 18.20 1.77
C GLN A 410 3.88 18.66 0.54
N LEU A 411 4.80 19.61 0.72
CA LEU A 411 5.58 20.23 -0.35
C LEU A 411 7.08 19.89 -0.26
N ASN A 412 7.50 19.02 0.65
CA ASN A 412 8.89 18.56 0.77
C ASN A 412 9.00 17.09 0.35
N PHE A 413 10.12 16.66 -0.24
CA PHE A 413 10.32 15.27 -0.70
C PHE A 413 11.78 14.88 -0.91
#